data_AF-A0A955GJM7-F1
#
_entry.id   AF-A0A955GJM7-F1
#
_cell.length_a   1.000
_cell.length_b   1.000
_cell.length_c   1.000
_cell.angle_alpha   90.00
_cell.angle_beta   90.00
_cell.angle_gamma   90.00
#
_symmetry.space_group_name_H-M   'P 1'
#
loop_
_entity.id
_entity.type
_entity.pdbx_description
1 polymer ?
#
loop_
_entity_poly.entity_id
_entity_poly.type
_entity_poly.pdbx_seq_one_letter_code
_entity_poly.pdbx_strand_id
1 'polypeptide(L)'
;MLTNKSGDFIGAHQKFNRVAHRHLRELLELRNISFPSLKQILRFEGKNGPDGIKAKSPGHDEPYHFYDPFDPTYTELLEYLNDHYSKLVASLKKQDTEKASYEAAWLAHVLTDGLTPAHHFPYEEELEKLRGEDNSTRNSIAAKNIIKGENTFQTVKKNWHFWGPKGLFTTHWWFEWGVTAIIKPLKMHNAMPTEYDIKTVKHLGIEEFFKRTAREIALLDMYDRFYKRGWTPSLAKDVRRVMAPLISRTITLAWHSAALEAQQT
;
A
#
# COMPACT_ATOMS: atom_id res chain seq x y z
N MET A 1 25.64 -9.70 9.46
CA MET A 1 24.59 -8.79 9.97
C MET A 1 23.53 -8.60 8.89
N LEU A 2 22.52 -9.47 8.84
CA LEU A 2 21.39 -9.35 7.92
C LEU A 2 20.28 -8.61 8.68
N THR A 3 20.19 -7.30 8.45
CA THR A 3 19.19 -6.44 9.09
C THR A 3 17.79 -6.76 8.58
N ASN A 4 16.81 -6.78 9.49
CA ASN A 4 15.34 -6.79 9.29
C ASN A 4 14.85 -5.75 8.25
N LYS A 5 15.15 -5.93 6.96
CA LYS A 5 14.92 -4.95 5.89
C LYS A 5 14.02 -5.45 4.77
N SER A 6 13.20 -6.47 5.00
CA SER A 6 12.09 -6.77 4.08
C SER A 6 10.93 -5.77 4.19
N GLY A 7 11.07 -4.70 5.00
CA GLY A 7 10.05 -3.68 5.22
C GLY A 7 10.56 -2.24 5.13
N ASP A 8 11.69 -1.95 4.48
CA ASP A 8 12.19 -0.58 4.32
C ASP A 8 11.42 0.25 3.23
N PHE A 9 10.15 -0.11 2.94
CA PHE A 9 9.15 0.72 2.22
C PHE A 9 8.51 1.83 3.07
N ILE A 10 8.91 1.89 4.34
CA ILE A 10 8.68 2.95 5.32
C ILE A 10 8.93 4.38 4.76
N GLY A 11 9.60 4.56 3.62
CA GLY A 11 9.74 5.87 2.98
C GLY A 11 8.46 6.38 2.29
N ALA A 12 7.80 5.52 1.51
CA ALA A 12 6.70 5.91 0.62
C ALA A 12 5.38 6.07 1.37
N HIS A 13 5.02 5.07 2.19
CA HIS A 13 3.82 5.10 3.02
C HIS A 13 3.83 6.32 3.95
N GLN A 14 4.92 6.58 4.70
CA GLN A 14 5.04 7.81 5.48
C GLN A 14 4.91 9.08 4.64
N LYS A 15 5.42 9.06 3.40
CA LYS A 15 5.34 10.23 2.53
C LYS A 15 3.88 10.51 2.16
N PHE A 16 3.14 9.50 1.77
CA PHE A 16 1.71 9.62 1.48
C PHE A 16 0.92 10.02 2.72
N ASN A 17 1.17 9.40 3.88
CA ASN A 17 0.54 9.77 5.15
C ASN A 17 0.81 11.23 5.53
N ARG A 18 2.04 11.73 5.34
CA ARG A 18 2.39 13.15 5.58
C ARG A 18 1.60 14.11 4.68
N VAL A 19 1.49 13.78 3.39
CA VAL A 19 0.74 14.59 2.43
C VAL A 19 -0.75 14.54 2.76
N ALA A 20 -1.27 13.33 2.98
CA ALA A 20 -2.68 13.10 3.24
C ALA A 20 -3.15 13.77 4.53
N HIS A 21 -2.35 13.71 5.60
CA HIS A 21 -2.66 14.34 6.89
C HIS A 21 -2.68 15.86 6.80
N ARG A 22 -1.75 16.45 6.05
CA ARG A 22 -1.73 17.91 5.81
C ARG A 22 -3.00 18.36 5.10
N HIS A 23 -3.40 17.67 4.04
CA HIS A 23 -4.63 17.98 3.30
C HIS A 23 -5.90 17.72 4.14
N LEU A 24 -5.90 16.65 4.94
CA LEU A 24 -6.98 16.35 5.86
C LEU A 24 -7.19 17.47 6.88
N ARG A 25 -6.10 18.00 7.45
CA ARG A 25 -6.17 19.12 8.38
C ARG A 25 -6.88 20.33 7.79
N GLU A 26 -6.53 20.71 6.56
CA GLU A 26 -7.18 21.82 5.86
C GLU A 26 -8.69 21.59 5.71
N LEU A 27 -9.12 20.35 5.45
CA LEU A 27 -10.55 19.99 5.35
C LEU A 27 -11.28 19.98 6.70
N LEU A 28 -10.63 19.53 7.77
CA LEU A 28 -11.26 19.38 9.09
C LEU A 28 -11.23 20.65 9.94
N GLU A 29 -10.24 21.53 9.76
CA GLU A 29 -10.11 22.80 10.49
C GLU A 29 -11.35 23.68 10.32
N LEU A 30 -11.96 23.67 9.13
CA LEU A 30 -13.21 24.40 8.86
C LEU A 30 -14.42 23.88 9.67
N ARG A 31 -14.34 22.66 10.23
CA ARG A 31 -15.43 21.98 10.93
C ARG A 31 -15.14 21.74 12.41
N ASN A 32 -13.97 22.16 12.91
CA ASN A 32 -13.50 21.90 14.28
C ASN A 32 -13.56 20.41 14.67
N ILE A 33 -13.29 19.51 13.72
CA ILE A 33 -13.27 18.06 13.95
C ILE A 33 -11.86 17.63 14.34
N SER A 34 -11.72 16.96 15.48
CA SER A 34 -10.44 16.39 15.92
C SER A 34 -10.11 15.11 15.16
N PHE A 35 -8.83 14.90 14.87
CA PHE A 35 -8.30 13.68 14.26
C PHE A 35 -6.92 13.38 14.84
N PRO A 36 -6.48 12.11 14.91
CA PRO A 36 -5.12 11.79 15.34
C PRO A 36 -4.03 12.63 14.67
N SER A 37 -3.02 13.02 15.45
CA SER A 37 -1.87 13.73 14.91
C SER A 37 -1.04 12.81 14.01
N LEU A 38 -0.36 13.39 13.02
CA LEU A 38 0.55 12.65 12.15
C LEU A 38 1.58 11.83 12.94
N LYS A 39 2.12 12.37 14.04
CA LYS A 39 3.09 11.66 14.89
C LYS A 39 2.50 10.38 15.49
N GLN A 40 1.22 10.41 15.89
CA GLN A 40 0.55 9.24 16.44
C GLN A 40 0.27 8.20 15.35
N ILE A 41 -0.17 8.61 14.16
CA ILE A 41 -0.39 7.71 13.02
C ILE A 41 0.92 7.04 12.59
N LEU A 42 1.99 7.81 12.39
CA LEU A 42 3.29 7.28 11.94
C LEU A 42 3.95 6.33 12.95
N ARG A 43 3.52 6.31 14.22
CA ARG A 43 3.96 5.32 15.21
C ARG A 43 3.62 3.90 14.78
N PHE A 44 2.54 3.73 14.00
CA PHE A 44 1.98 2.44 13.58
C PHE A 44 2.25 2.08 12.11
N GLU A 45 2.98 2.90 11.35
CA GLU A 45 3.22 2.63 9.92
C GLU A 45 4.39 1.66 9.65
N GLY A 46 5.29 1.46 10.62
CA GLY A 46 6.41 0.49 10.53
C GLY A 46 6.26 -0.69 11.50
N LYS A 47 7.26 -0.89 12.37
CA LYS A 47 7.38 -2.05 13.29
C LYS A 47 6.21 -2.30 14.25
N ASN A 48 5.31 -1.32 14.42
CA ASN A 48 4.15 -1.42 15.31
C ASN A 48 2.82 -1.59 14.55
N GLY A 49 2.84 -1.70 13.22
CA GLY A 49 1.64 -2.02 12.43
C GLY A 49 1.95 -3.04 11.34
N PRO A 50 1.41 -2.90 10.12
CA PRO A 50 1.33 -3.98 9.12
C PRO A 50 2.66 -4.68 8.84
N ASP A 51 3.70 -3.91 8.51
CA ASP A 51 5.03 -4.46 8.21
C ASP A 51 5.73 -5.05 9.44
N GLY A 52 5.35 -4.57 10.63
CA GLY A 52 5.76 -5.15 11.90
C GLY A 52 5.19 -6.54 12.12
N ILE A 53 3.96 -6.82 11.67
CA ILE A 53 3.34 -8.15 11.74
C ILE A 53 4.03 -9.10 10.77
N LYS A 54 4.27 -8.66 9.51
CA LYS A 54 5.03 -9.44 8.50
C LYS A 54 6.40 -9.91 9.03
N ALA A 55 7.12 -9.02 9.72
CA ALA A 55 8.40 -9.35 10.31
C ALA A 55 8.32 -10.26 11.56
N LYS A 56 7.20 -10.24 12.29
CA LYS A 56 7.02 -10.95 13.58
C LYS A 56 6.34 -12.31 13.44
N SER A 57 5.51 -12.52 12.41
CA SER A 57 4.77 -13.77 12.16
C SER A 57 4.88 -14.23 10.69
N PRO A 58 6.07 -14.69 10.23
CA PRO A 58 6.28 -15.08 8.84
C PRO A 58 5.39 -16.27 8.42
N GLY A 59 4.51 -16.06 7.45
CA GLY A 59 3.69 -17.12 6.84
C GLY A 59 2.44 -17.53 7.63
N HIS A 60 2.10 -16.83 8.71
CA HIS A 60 0.92 -17.16 9.53
C HIS A 60 -0.12 -16.03 9.61
N ASP A 61 0.31 -14.77 9.72
CA ASP A 61 -0.58 -13.60 9.86
C ASP A 61 -0.13 -12.41 8.98
N GLU A 62 0.55 -12.68 7.88
CA GLU A 62 1.04 -11.62 7.01
C GLU A 62 -0.14 -10.99 6.26
N PRO A 63 -0.42 -9.69 6.44
CA PRO A 63 -1.49 -9.06 5.69
C PRO A 63 -1.22 -9.18 4.20
N TYR A 64 -2.20 -9.73 3.50
CA TYR A 64 -2.19 -9.82 2.05
C TYR A 64 -2.21 -8.41 1.48
N HIS A 65 -1.28 -8.12 0.56
CA HIS A 65 -1.07 -6.76 0.03
C HIS A 65 -1.19 -6.67 -1.49
N PHE A 66 -1.46 -7.79 -2.17
CA PHE A 66 -1.74 -7.79 -3.60
C PHE A 66 -3.23 -7.53 -3.85
N TYR A 67 -3.54 -6.89 -4.98
CA TYR A 67 -4.91 -6.61 -5.40
C TYR A 67 -4.98 -6.53 -6.92
N ASP A 68 -5.82 -7.36 -7.55
CA ASP A 68 -6.12 -7.24 -8.98
C ASP A 68 -7.36 -6.35 -9.17
N PRO A 69 -7.23 -5.15 -9.78
CA PRO A 69 -8.35 -4.24 -10.00
C PRO A 69 -9.39 -4.73 -11.03
N PHE A 70 -9.05 -5.77 -11.80
CA PHE A 70 -9.88 -6.35 -12.87
C PHE A 70 -10.49 -7.71 -12.50
N ASP A 71 -9.97 -8.38 -11.47
CA ASP A 71 -10.55 -9.62 -10.96
C ASP A 71 -11.49 -9.35 -9.77
N PRO A 72 -12.81 -9.58 -9.92
CA PRO A 72 -13.78 -9.37 -8.85
C PRO A 72 -13.64 -10.36 -7.69
N THR A 73 -12.86 -11.43 -7.82
CA THR A 73 -12.67 -12.46 -6.80
C THR A 73 -11.58 -12.11 -5.78
N TYR A 74 -10.73 -11.12 -6.07
CA TYR A 74 -9.73 -10.60 -5.14
C TYR A 74 -10.37 -9.65 -4.11
N THR A 75 -10.91 -10.22 -3.03
CA THR A 75 -11.65 -9.47 -1.99
C THR A 75 -10.86 -9.19 -0.72
N GLU A 76 -9.77 -9.91 -0.46
CA GLU A 76 -9.06 -9.88 0.84
C GLU A 76 -8.56 -8.48 1.21
N LEU A 77 -7.97 -7.74 0.26
CA LEU A 77 -7.53 -6.36 0.50
C LEU A 77 -8.72 -5.42 0.79
N LEU A 78 -9.87 -5.66 0.19
CA LEU A 78 -11.10 -4.90 0.43
C LEU A 78 -11.69 -5.20 1.81
N GLU A 79 -11.56 -6.44 2.29
CA GLU A 79 -11.95 -6.81 3.65
C GLU A 79 -11.11 -6.05 4.68
N TYR A 80 -9.79 -5.99 4.50
CA TYR A 80 -8.93 -5.15 5.35
C TYR A 80 -9.29 -3.67 5.27
N LEU A 81 -9.56 -3.15 4.07
CA LEU A 81 -9.97 -1.75 3.87
C LEU A 81 -11.23 -1.44 4.69
N ASN A 82 -12.27 -2.25 4.53
CA ASN A 82 -13.57 -2.04 5.19
C ASN A 82 -13.49 -2.24 6.71
N ASP A 83 -12.76 -3.26 7.15
CA ASP A 83 -12.55 -3.54 8.57
C ASP A 83 -11.84 -2.37 9.26
N HIS A 84 -10.70 -1.92 8.72
CA HIS A 84 -9.95 -0.80 9.29
C HIS A 84 -10.70 0.54 9.16
N TYR A 85 -11.47 0.75 8.09
CA TYR A 85 -12.34 1.93 7.97
C TYR A 85 -13.41 1.95 9.06
N SER A 86 -14.16 0.86 9.24
CA SER A 86 -15.23 0.78 10.25
C SER A 86 -14.70 0.90 11.68
N LYS A 87 -13.55 0.27 11.97
CA LYS A 87 -12.86 0.40 13.26
C LYS A 87 -12.33 1.81 13.49
N LEU A 88 -11.82 2.48 12.47
CA LEU A 88 -11.42 3.89 12.57
C LEU A 88 -12.62 4.77 12.96
N VAL A 89 -13.76 4.62 12.27
CA VAL A 89 -15.00 5.35 12.60
C VAL A 89 -15.40 5.09 14.05
N ALA A 90 -15.43 3.82 14.48
CA ALA A 90 -15.82 3.45 15.84
C ALA A 90 -14.87 4.03 16.91
N SER A 91 -13.56 4.03 16.65
CA SER A 91 -12.56 4.60 17.56
C SER A 91 -12.62 6.11 17.63
N LEU A 92 -12.88 6.79 16.51
CA LEU A 92 -13.11 8.24 16.48
C LEU A 92 -14.36 8.62 17.28
N LYS A 93 -15.47 7.87 17.13
CA LYS A 93 -16.69 8.05 17.94
C LYS A 93 -16.43 7.92 19.44
N LYS A 94 -15.60 6.95 19.83
CA LYS A 94 -15.20 6.71 21.23
C LYS A 94 -14.11 7.65 21.74
N GLN A 95 -13.58 8.53 20.89
CA GLN A 95 -12.41 9.38 21.19
C GLN A 95 -11.17 8.58 21.61
N ASP A 96 -11.08 7.31 21.22
CA ASP A 96 -9.91 6.46 21.45
C ASP A 96 -8.82 6.82 20.44
N THR A 97 -7.97 7.75 20.82
CA THR A 97 -6.95 8.30 19.93
C THR A 97 -5.87 7.28 19.57
N GLU A 98 -5.52 6.34 20.46
CA GLU A 98 -4.51 5.33 20.17
C GLU A 98 -5.04 4.32 19.15
N LYS A 99 -6.25 3.79 19.36
CA LYS A 99 -6.87 2.88 18.41
C LYS A 99 -7.18 3.58 17.10
N ALA A 100 -7.72 4.80 17.10
CA ALA A 100 -7.93 5.57 15.87
C ALA A 100 -6.63 5.80 15.09
N SER A 101 -5.51 6.05 15.78
CA SER A 101 -4.20 6.19 15.13
C SER A 101 -3.73 4.89 14.47
N TYR A 102 -3.95 3.76 15.13
CA TYR A 102 -3.64 2.43 14.61
C TYR A 102 -4.48 2.12 13.37
N GLU A 103 -5.80 2.27 13.46
CA GLU A 103 -6.72 1.99 12.34
C GLU A 103 -6.48 2.94 11.15
N ALA A 104 -6.17 4.22 11.41
CA ALA A 104 -5.81 5.17 10.35
C ALA A 104 -4.52 4.77 9.63
N ALA A 105 -3.51 4.28 10.36
CA ALA A 105 -2.25 3.83 9.77
C ALA A 105 -2.43 2.56 8.93
N TRP A 106 -3.21 1.60 9.42
CA TRP A 106 -3.55 0.37 8.69
C TRP A 106 -4.33 0.66 7.42
N LEU A 107 -5.39 1.47 7.52
CA LEU A 107 -6.19 1.87 6.36
C LEU A 107 -5.32 2.54 5.29
N ALA A 108 -4.42 3.45 5.69
CA ALA A 108 -3.53 4.11 4.75
C ALA A 108 -2.49 3.16 4.13
N HIS A 109 -2.04 2.15 4.87
CA HIS A 109 -1.16 1.10 4.35
C HIS A 109 -1.86 0.27 3.28
N VAL A 110 -3.05 -0.24 3.59
CA VAL A 110 -3.90 -1.00 2.66
C VAL A 110 -4.18 -0.22 1.37
N LEU A 111 -4.55 1.06 1.50
CA LEU A 111 -4.79 1.94 0.35
C LEU A 111 -3.51 2.21 -0.46
N THR A 112 -2.35 2.30 0.19
CA THR A 112 -1.08 2.52 -0.52
C THR A 112 -0.68 1.28 -1.30
N ASP A 113 -0.74 0.11 -0.66
CA ASP A 113 -0.42 -1.18 -1.27
C ASP A 113 -1.34 -1.44 -2.46
N GLY A 114 -2.66 -1.41 -2.22
CA GLY A 114 -3.67 -1.67 -3.24
C GLY A 114 -3.71 -0.66 -4.39
N LEU A 115 -3.02 0.49 -4.29
CA LEU A 115 -2.87 1.46 -5.37
C LEU A 115 -1.44 1.49 -5.96
N THR A 116 -0.53 0.65 -5.48
CA THR A 116 0.84 0.56 -6.00
C THR A 116 0.88 -0.45 -7.16
N PRO A 117 1.28 -0.06 -8.39
CA PRO A 117 1.21 -0.94 -9.56
C PRO A 117 1.93 -2.28 -9.44
N ALA A 118 3.00 -2.36 -8.64
CA ALA A 118 3.72 -3.61 -8.40
C ALA A 118 2.89 -4.65 -7.63
N HIS A 119 1.85 -4.19 -6.92
CA HIS A 119 0.94 -5.03 -6.13
C HIS A 119 -0.29 -5.45 -6.93
N HIS A 120 -0.45 -4.97 -8.17
CA HIS A 120 -1.43 -5.45 -9.14
C HIS A 120 -0.91 -6.60 -9.99
N PHE A 121 0.40 -6.88 -9.92
CA PHE A 121 1.01 -8.00 -10.61
C PHE A 121 0.76 -9.31 -9.82
N PRO A 122 0.48 -10.45 -10.48
CA PRO A 122 0.24 -11.75 -9.83
C PRO A 122 1.55 -12.34 -9.27
N TYR A 123 2.15 -11.65 -8.31
CA TYR A 123 3.46 -11.96 -7.76
C TYR A 123 3.48 -13.31 -7.06
N GLU A 124 2.45 -13.60 -6.25
CA GLU A 124 2.36 -14.88 -5.53
C GLU A 124 2.20 -16.04 -6.51
N GLU A 125 1.36 -15.93 -7.55
CA GLU A 125 1.26 -16.98 -8.57
C GLU A 125 2.59 -17.22 -9.30
N GLU A 126 3.30 -16.16 -9.69
CA GLU A 126 4.61 -16.29 -10.35
C GLU A 126 5.67 -16.86 -9.40
N LEU A 127 5.57 -16.55 -8.11
CA LEU A 127 6.45 -17.13 -7.09
C LEU A 127 6.14 -18.60 -6.85
N GLU A 128 4.86 -18.99 -6.77
CA GLU A 128 4.42 -20.37 -6.65
C GLU A 128 4.85 -21.19 -7.87
N LYS A 129 4.67 -20.66 -9.10
CA LYS A 129 5.20 -21.28 -10.34
C LYS A 129 6.71 -21.46 -10.28
N LEU A 130 7.44 -20.47 -9.79
CA LEU A 130 8.90 -20.53 -9.69
C LEU A 130 9.37 -21.54 -8.64
N ARG A 131 8.65 -21.66 -7.53
CA ARG A 131 8.98 -22.55 -6.42
C ARG A 131 8.53 -23.99 -6.68
N GLY A 132 7.32 -24.16 -7.21
CA GLY A 132 6.58 -25.44 -7.24
C GLY A 132 5.90 -25.76 -5.90
N GLU A 133 5.75 -24.77 -5.02
CA GLU A 133 5.19 -24.89 -3.67
C GLU A 133 4.33 -23.66 -3.37
N ASP A 134 3.28 -23.84 -2.56
CA ASP A 134 2.40 -22.75 -2.11
C ASP A 134 3.07 -21.84 -1.05
N ASN A 135 2.39 -20.75 -0.71
CA ASN A 135 2.89 -19.77 0.26
C ASN A 135 3.05 -20.32 1.70
N SER A 136 2.36 -21.40 2.08
CA SER A 136 2.38 -21.96 3.44
C SER A 136 3.75 -22.58 3.78
N THR A 137 4.55 -22.91 2.76
CA THR A 137 5.92 -23.42 2.94
C THR A 137 6.93 -22.31 3.27
N ARG A 138 6.54 -21.03 3.23
CA ARG A 138 7.39 -19.85 3.47
C ARG A 138 7.48 -19.46 4.95
N ASN A 139 7.61 -20.44 5.84
CA ASN A 139 7.55 -20.29 7.30
C ASN A 139 8.84 -19.79 7.98
N SER A 140 9.90 -19.50 7.23
CA SER A 140 11.16 -19.00 7.79
C SER A 140 11.84 -17.98 6.88
N ILE A 141 12.73 -17.16 7.45
CA ILE A 141 13.53 -16.19 6.69
C ILE A 141 14.33 -16.90 5.58
N ALA A 142 14.91 -18.06 5.88
CA ALA A 142 15.64 -18.85 4.88
C ALA A 142 14.70 -19.35 3.77
N ALA A 143 13.54 -19.92 4.13
CA ALA A 143 12.56 -20.43 3.16
C ALA A 143 12.00 -19.32 2.25
N LYS A 144 11.92 -18.08 2.74
CA LYS A 144 11.49 -16.91 1.97
C LYS A 144 12.53 -16.42 0.96
N ASN A 145 13.82 -16.51 1.29
CA ASN A 145 14.89 -15.90 0.52
C ASN A 145 15.63 -16.88 -0.40
N ILE A 146 15.50 -18.19 -0.17
CA ILE A 146 16.17 -19.23 -0.95
C ILE A 146 15.10 -20.16 -1.53
N ILE A 147 15.07 -20.25 -2.87
CA ILE A 147 14.21 -21.20 -3.57
C ILE A 147 14.98 -22.48 -3.84
N LYS A 148 14.53 -23.61 -3.27
CA LYS A 148 15.15 -24.91 -3.51
C LYS A 148 14.66 -25.53 -4.83
N GLY A 149 15.59 -26.08 -5.60
CA GLY A 149 15.29 -26.95 -6.74
C GLY A 149 15.55 -28.41 -6.39
N GLU A 150 15.21 -29.33 -7.29
CA GLU A 150 15.46 -30.76 -7.12
C GLU A 150 16.96 -31.09 -7.05
N ASN A 151 17.80 -30.21 -7.61
CA ASN A 151 19.25 -30.30 -7.58
C ASN A 151 19.89 -28.90 -7.48
N THR A 152 21.22 -28.87 -7.33
CA THR A 152 22.00 -27.63 -7.17
C THR A 152 21.87 -26.70 -8.38
N PHE A 153 21.89 -27.24 -9.59
CA PHE A 153 21.73 -26.46 -10.82
C PHE A 153 20.35 -25.79 -10.90
N GLN A 154 19.28 -26.54 -10.64
CA GLN A 154 17.92 -25.99 -10.58
C GLN A 154 17.79 -24.93 -9.47
N THR A 155 18.42 -25.16 -8.31
CA THR A 155 18.44 -24.18 -7.21
C THR A 155 19.08 -22.87 -7.67
N VAL A 156 20.24 -22.92 -8.33
CA VAL A 156 20.89 -21.71 -8.88
C VAL A 156 19.99 -21.02 -9.91
N LYS A 157 19.40 -21.78 -10.85
CA LYS A 157 18.50 -21.25 -11.87
C LYS A 157 17.27 -20.56 -11.27
N LYS A 158 16.59 -21.19 -10.31
CA LYS A 158 15.41 -20.61 -9.63
C LYS A 158 15.77 -19.34 -8.86
N ASN A 159 16.89 -19.34 -8.14
CA ASN A 159 17.36 -18.14 -7.43
C ASN A 159 17.82 -17.04 -8.40
N TRP A 160 18.32 -17.37 -9.59
CA TRP A 160 18.58 -16.38 -10.64
C TRP A 160 17.28 -15.74 -11.16
N HIS A 161 16.21 -16.51 -11.37
CA HIS A 161 14.90 -15.96 -11.73
C HIS A 161 14.23 -15.15 -10.60
N PHE A 162 14.65 -15.35 -9.35
CA PHE A 162 14.15 -14.59 -8.21
C PHE A 162 14.98 -13.31 -7.95
N TRP A 163 16.32 -13.44 -7.87
CA TRP A 163 17.26 -12.38 -7.48
C TRP A 163 18.02 -11.72 -8.63
N GLY A 164 18.14 -12.39 -9.77
CA GLY A 164 18.96 -11.93 -10.90
C GLY A 164 18.42 -10.65 -11.55
N PRO A 165 19.11 -10.14 -12.59
CA PRO A 165 18.59 -9.04 -13.41
C PRO A 165 17.22 -9.42 -13.99
N LYS A 166 16.21 -8.57 -13.78
CA LYS A 166 14.80 -8.84 -14.09
C LYS A 166 14.17 -10.02 -13.32
N GLY A 167 14.82 -10.45 -12.23
CA GLY A 167 14.24 -11.43 -11.32
C GLY A 167 13.00 -10.89 -10.62
N LEU A 168 12.11 -11.78 -10.19
CA LEU A 168 10.79 -11.43 -9.65
C LEU A 168 10.89 -10.46 -8.45
N PHE A 169 11.66 -10.82 -7.42
CA PHE A 169 11.86 -9.97 -6.24
C PHE A 169 12.60 -8.68 -6.59
N THR A 170 13.72 -8.82 -7.32
CA THR A 170 14.58 -7.68 -7.68
C THR A 170 13.80 -6.62 -8.46
N THR A 171 12.92 -7.02 -9.36
CA THR A 171 12.13 -6.09 -10.16
C THR A 171 11.07 -5.39 -9.32
N HIS A 172 10.33 -6.13 -8.48
CA HIS A 172 9.39 -5.55 -7.54
C HIS A 172 10.06 -4.50 -6.65
N TRP A 173 11.15 -4.88 -5.98
CA TRP A 173 11.93 -4.02 -5.10
C TRP A 173 12.42 -2.73 -5.80
N TRP A 174 12.97 -2.84 -7.00
CA TRP A 174 13.50 -1.67 -7.74
C TRP A 174 12.42 -0.71 -8.23
N PHE A 175 11.24 -1.22 -8.59
CA PHE A 175 10.10 -0.37 -8.91
C PHE A 175 9.75 0.47 -7.69
N GLU A 176 9.52 -0.20 -6.60
CA GLU A 176 8.96 0.36 -5.39
C GLU A 176 9.98 1.36 -4.77
N TRP A 177 11.29 1.06 -4.82
CA TRP A 177 12.36 1.99 -4.43
C TRP A 177 12.43 3.22 -5.33
N GLY A 178 12.23 3.04 -6.64
CA GLY A 178 12.16 4.15 -7.59
C GLY A 178 10.99 5.07 -7.32
N VAL A 179 9.81 4.53 -7.03
CA VAL A 179 8.64 5.30 -6.59
C VAL A 179 9.01 6.14 -5.37
N THR A 180 9.59 5.52 -4.34
CA THR A 180 10.03 6.21 -3.11
C THR A 180 10.98 7.37 -3.43
N ALA A 181 12.02 7.14 -4.24
CA ALA A 181 12.99 8.17 -4.62
C ALA A 181 12.34 9.34 -5.37
N ILE A 182 11.37 9.05 -6.25
CA ILE A 182 10.64 10.04 -7.05
C ILE A 182 9.74 10.91 -6.17
N ILE A 183 9.02 10.31 -5.21
CA ILE A 183 7.98 11.00 -4.44
C ILE A 183 8.52 11.76 -3.22
N LYS A 184 9.66 11.33 -2.66
CA LYS A 184 10.25 11.92 -1.45
C LYS A 184 10.31 13.46 -1.49
N PRO A 185 10.81 14.13 -2.56
CA PRO A 185 10.88 15.59 -2.62
C PRO A 185 9.55 16.28 -2.96
N LEU A 186 8.50 15.55 -3.35
CA LEU A 186 7.25 16.17 -3.84
C LEU A 186 6.41 16.76 -2.71
N LYS A 187 5.83 17.94 -2.92
CA LYS A 187 4.81 18.46 -2.00
C LYS A 187 3.40 17.92 -2.29
N MET A 188 3.12 17.54 -3.54
CA MET A 188 1.82 16.98 -4.00
C MET A 188 0.62 17.89 -3.67
N HIS A 189 0.70 19.18 -4.03
CA HIS A 189 -0.42 20.12 -3.85
C HIS A 189 -1.66 19.71 -4.64
N ASN A 190 -1.48 19.10 -5.81
CA ASN A 190 -2.54 18.55 -6.64
C ASN A 190 -3.22 17.29 -6.04
N ALA A 191 -2.76 16.79 -4.89
CA ALA A 191 -3.42 15.70 -4.18
C ALA A 191 -4.57 16.15 -3.27
N MET A 192 -4.75 17.47 -3.06
CA MET A 192 -5.87 18.00 -2.29
C MET A 192 -7.20 17.53 -2.91
N PRO A 193 -8.11 16.89 -2.16
CA PRO A 193 -9.41 16.52 -2.68
C PRO A 193 -10.22 17.74 -3.11
N THR A 194 -10.91 17.62 -4.24
CA THR A 194 -11.88 18.61 -4.71
C THR A 194 -13.26 18.35 -4.10
N GLU A 195 -14.16 19.33 -4.18
CA GLU A 195 -15.57 19.14 -3.83
C GLU A 195 -16.23 18.00 -4.60
N TYR A 196 -15.82 17.78 -5.87
CA TYR A 196 -16.29 16.66 -6.67
C TYR A 196 -15.84 15.32 -6.06
N ASP A 197 -14.58 15.21 -5.65
CA ASP A 197 -14.06 13.99 -5.03
C ASP A 197 -14.81 13.67 -3.72
N ILE A 198 -15.02 14.68 -2.87
CA ILE A 198 -15.75 14.52 -1.60
C ILE A 198 -17.19 14.06 -1.84
N LYS A 199 -17.89 14.69 -2.79
CA LYS A 199 -19.27 14.28 -3.16
C LYS A 199 -19.31 12.87 -3.73
N THR A 200 -18.31 12.51 -4.54
CA THR A 200 -18.20 11.18 -5.14
C THR A 200 -18.05 10.11 -4.07
N VAL A 201 -17.12 10.29 -3.11
CA VAL A 201 -16.96 9.35 -2.00
C VAL A 201 -18.20 9.28 -1.11
N LYS A 202 -18.87 10.41 -0.87
CA LYS A 202 -20.13 10.43 -0.12
C LYS A 202 -21.23 9.61 -0.79
N HIS A 203 -21.28 9.60 -2.12
CA HIS A 203 -22.29 8.86 -2.88
C HIS A 203 -21.97 7.38 -3.06
N LEU A 204 -20.69 7.06 -3.35
CA LEU A 204 -20.26 5.72 -3.71
C LEU A 204 -19.75 4.89 -2.52
N GLY A 205 -19.29 5.55 -1.46
CA GLY A 205 -18.46 4.93 -0.42
C GLY A 205 -16.98 4.87 -0.80
N ILE A 206 -16.13 4.64 0.20
CA ILE A 206 -14.67 4.63 0.03
C ILE A 206 -14.17 3.41 -0.74
N GLU A 207 -14.80 2.24 -0.56
CA GLU A 207 -14.40 1.00 -1.24
C GLU A 207 -14.55 1.12 -2.77
N GLU A 208 -15.70 1.59 -3.24
CA GLU A 208 -15.95 1.76 -4.68
C GLU A 208 -15.07 2.86 -5.28
N PHE A 209 -14.80 3.93 -4.53
CA PHE A 209 -13.83 4.95 -4.94
C PHE A 209 -12.41 4.37 -5.07
N PHE A 210 -11.98 3.54 -4.11
CA PHE A 210 -10.71 2.83 -4.15
C PHE A 210 -10.62 1.92 -5.38
N LYS A 211 -11.63 1.07 -5.64
CA LYS A 211 -11.67 0.18 -6.82
C LYS A 211 -11.49 0.94 -8.13
N ARG A 212 -12.20 2.07 -8.28
CA ARG A 212 -12.07 2.93 -9.48
C ARG A 212 -10.69 3.53 -9.61
N THR A 213 -10.12 4.01 -8.52
CA THR A 213 -8.76 4.59 -8.51
C THR A 213 -7.71 3.52 -8.83
N ALA A 214 -7.86 2.31 -8.29
CA ALA A 214 -6.96 1.20 -8.56
C ALA A 214 -6.98 0.81 -10.05
N ARG A 215 -8.17 0.75 -10.67
CA ARG A 215 -8.32 0.53 -12.12
C ARG A 215 -7.68 1.65 -12.95
N GLU A 216 -7.88 2.91 -12.57
CA GLU A 216 -7.25 4.05 -13.25
C GLU A 216 -5.73 3.93 -13.24
N ILE A 217 -5.13 3.55 -12.09
CA ILE A 217 -3.70 3.35 -11.96
C ILE A 217 -3.22 2.13 -12.77
N ALA A 218 -3.97 1.02 -12.72
CA ALA A 218 -3.61 -0.20 -13.44
C ALA A 218 -3.56 0.03 -14.97
N LEU A 219 -4.49 0.80 -15.52
CA LEU A 219 -4.53 1.18 -16.94
C LEU A 219 -3.32 2.01 -17.41
N LEU A 220 -2.48 2.53 -16.50
CA LEU A 220 -1.24 3.23 -16.86
C LEU A 220 -0.09 2.26 -17.21
N ASP A 221 -0.29 0.96 -17.00
CA ASP A 221 0.67 -0.14 -17.26
C ASP A 221 2.06 0.13 -16.68
N MET A 222 2.12 0.81 -15.53
CA MET A 222 3.36 1.38 -14.99
C MET A 222 4.37 0.30 -14.62
N TYR A 223 3.91 -0.79 -14.01
CA TYR A 223 4.77 -1.90 -13.64
C TYR A 223 5.27 -2.69 -14.86
N ASP A 224 4.42 -2.94 -15.86
CA ASP A 224 4.83 -3.59 -17.12
C ASP A 224 5.83 -2.74 -17.92
N ARG A 225 5.58 -1.44 -18.03
CA ARG A 225 6.52 -0.48 -18.67
C ARG A 225 7.87 -0.47 -17.96
N PHE A 226 7.85 -0.53 -16.62
CA PHE A 226 9.06 -0.67 -15.82
C PHE A 226 9.76 -2.02 -16.05
N TYR A 227 9.02 -3.12 -16.02
CA TYR A 227 9.56 -4.46 -16.25
C TYR A 227 10.29 -4.56 -17.61
N LYS A 228 9.70 -3.96 -18.65
CA LYS A 228 10.25 -3.96 -20.00
C LYS A 228 11.46 -3.06 -20.17
N ARG A 229 11.44 -1.83 -19.63
CA ARG A 229 12.39 -0.75 -19.98
C ARG A 229 13.13 -0.12 -18.79
N GLY A 230 12.86 -0.56 -17.56
CA GLY A 230 13.32 0.08 -16.35
C GLY A 230 12.69 1.46 -16.12
N TRP A 231 13.35 2.27 -15.28
CA TRP A 231 12.91 3.64 -15.00
C TRP A 231 13.14 4.55 -16.20
N THR A 232 12.05 5.06 -16.77
CA THR A 232 12.09 6.04 -17.87
C THR A 232 11.56 7.41 -17.39
N PRO A 233 11.95 8.52 -18.05
CA PRO A 233 11.40 9.84 -17.70
C PRO A 233 9.87 9.92 -17.79
N SER A 234 9.27 9.24 -18.77
CA SER A 234 7.82 9.16 -18.94
C SER A 234 7.17 8.43 -17.75
N LEU A 235 7.69 7.26 -17.36
CA LEU A 235 7.18 6.53 -16.21
C LEU A 235 7.31 7.35 -14.92
N ALA A 236 8.47 7.99 -14.71
CA ALA A 236 8.68 8.85 -13.55
C ALA A 236 7.72 10.06 -13.53
N LYS A 237 7.39 10.61 -14.70
CA LYS A 237 6.39 11.69 -14.81
C LYS A 237 4.99 11.20 -14.40
N ASP A 238 4.60 10.01 -14.81
CA ASP A 238 3.30 9.41 -14.46
C ASP A 238 3.20 9.16 -12.94
N VAL A 239 4.28 8.65 -12.32
CA VAL A 239 4.38 8.54 -10.85
C VAL A 239 4.14 9.89 -10.18
N ARG A 240 4.84 10.94 -10.64
CA ARG A 240 4.80 12.27 -10.00
C ARG A 240 3.47 12.98 -10.16
N ARG A 241 2.84 12.84 -11.33
CA ARG A 241 1.69 13.67 -11.73
C ARG A 241 0.35 12.98 -11.54
N VAL A 242 0.32 11.65 -11.56
CA VAL A 242 -0.92 10.86 -11.54
C VAL A 242 -0.96 9.97 -10.31
N MET A 243 -0.15 8.90 -10.28
CA MET A 243 -0.22 7.85 -9.26
C MET A 243 -0.03 8.40 -7.83
N ALA A 244 1.06 9.15 -7.57
CA ALA A 244 1.36 9.61 -6.22
C ALA A 244 0.31 10.60 -5.66
N PRO A 245 -0.17 11.59 -6.44
CA PRO A 245 -1.31 12.41 -6.03
C PRO A 245 -2.60 11.62 -5.79
N LEU A 246 -2.93 10.63 -6.64
CA LEU A 246 -4.12 9.79 -6.47
C LEU A 246 -4.06 9.01 -5.15
N ILE A 247 -2.94 8.35 -4.85
CA ILE A 247 -2.76 7.61 -3.58
C ILE A 247 -3.00 8.52 -2.37
N SER A 248 -2.32 9.69 -2.34
CA SER A 248 -2.47 10.63 -1.23
C SER A 248 -3.91 11.16 -1.11
N ARG A 249 -4.57 11.44 -2.24
CA ARG A 249 -5.96 11.91 -2.25
C ARG A 249 -6.91 10.86 -1.71
N THR A 250 -6.76 9.61 -2.13
CA THR A 250 -7.60 8.48 -1.65
C THR A 250 -7.45 8.29 -0.15
N ILE A 251 -6.22 8.36 0.39
CA ILE A 251 -6.00 8.31 1.85
C ILE A 251 -6.67 9.50 2.55
N THR A 252 -6.52 10.73 2.03
CA THR A 252 -7.19 11.90 2.61
C THR A 252 -8.70 11.74 2.62
N LEU A 253 -9.29 11.28 1.52
CA LEU A 253 -10.73 11.06 1.41
C LEU A 253 -11.23 9.98 2.36
N ALA A 254 -10.49 8.87 2.51
CA ALA A 254 -10.82 7.81 3.44
C ALA A 254 -10.85 8.32 4.89
N TRP A 255 -9.79 9.00 5.33
CA TRP A 255 -9.72 9.58 6.67
C TRP A 255 -10.77 10.67 6.89
N HIS A 256 -11.00 11.53 5.89
CA HIS A 256 -12.02 12.58 5.95
C HIS A 256 -13.43 11.98 6.06
N SER A 257 -13.76 10.98 5.26
CA SER A 257 -15.04 10.27 5.32
C SER A 257 -15.25 9.64 6.70
N ALA A 258 -14.24 8.93 7.22
CA ALA A 258 -14.31 8.33 8.54
C ALA A 258 -14.52 9.37 9.66
N ALA A 259 -13.82 10.51 9.57
CA ALA A 259 -13.97 11.61 10.52
C ALA A 259 -15.37 12.23 10.48
N LEU A 260 -15.96 12.42 9.30
CA LEU A 260 -17.32 12.94 9.15
C LEU A 260 -18.38 11.94 9.62
N GLU A 261 -18.22 10.66 9.30
CA GLU A 261 -19.11 9.59 9.73
C GLU A 261 -19.08 9.41 11.25
N ALA A 262 -17.93 9.61 11.88
CA ALA A 262 -17.81 9.61 13.34
C ALA A 262 -18.58 10.75 14.02
N GLN A 263 -18.91 11.84 13.31
CA GLN A 263 -19.76 12.92 13.85
C GLN A 263 -21.25 12.64 13.68
N GLN A 264 -21.64 11.66 12.87
CA GLN A 264 -23.03 11.30 12.65
C GLN A 264 -23.49 10.40 13.80
N THR A 265 -24.58 10.83 14.44
CA THR A 265 -25.16 10.24 15.66
C THR A 265 -25.65 8.82 15.40
#